data_AF-A0A7W5FBQ6-F1
#
_entry.id   AF-A0A7W5FBQ6-F1
#
_cell.length_a   1.000
_cell.length_b   1.000
_cell.length_c   1.000
_cell.angle_alpha   90.00
_cell.angle_beta   90.00
_cell.angle_gamma   90.00
#
_symmetry.space_group_name_H-M   'P 1'
#
loop_
_entity.id
_entity.type
_entity.pdbx_description
1 polymer ?
#
loop_
_entity_poly.entity_id
_entity_poly.type
_entity_poly.pdbx_seq_one_letter_code
_entity_poly.pdbx_strand_id
1 'polypeptide(L)'
;MSITERNDFVPVESIDVVAPEREPGAGRSGLRLVRADKGVRVELLLARHGAPGRDRRPPGVWLGPGQWLRWQVNYRMSWPVIEGGRWEYRQDTLNLAVGPADPELFFGEPTRHVDERGFLR
;
A
#
# COMPACT_ATOMS: atom_id res chain seq x y z
N MET A 1 7.46 1.48 -7.78
CA MET A 1 8.86 1.36 -7.34
C MET A 1 8.88 0.47 -6.10
N SER A 2 9.44 -0.73 -6.22
CA SER A 2 9.66 -1.62 -5.08
C SER A 2 11.15 -1.89 -4.93
N ILE A 3 11.63 -1.92 -3.71
CA ILE A 3 13.02 -2.23 -3.36
C ILE A 3 13.01 -3.55 -2.60
N THR A 4 13.84 -4.51 -3.01
CA THR A 4 13.93 -5.82 -2.37
C THR A 4 15.39 -6.21 -2.19
N GLU A 5 15.72 -6.86 -1.07
CA GLU A 5 17.06 -7.39 -0.79
C GLU A 5 17.52 -8.39 -1.86
N ARG A 6 16.59 -9.14 -2.46
CA ARG A 6 16.87 -10.07 -3.58
C ARG A 6 17.47 -9.40 -4.82
N ASN A 7 17.33 -8.08 -4.93
CA ASN A 7 17.82 -7.30 -6.05
C ASN A 7 18.86 -6.27 -5.59
N ASP A 8 19.61 -6.54 -4.52
CA ASP A 8 20.64 -5.64 -3.97
C ASP A 8 20.13 -4.21 -3.71
N PHE A 9 18.85 -4.09 -3.34
CA PHE A 9 18.17 -2.81 -3.17
C PHE A 9 18.12 -1.93 -4.42
N VAL A 10 18.41 -2.49 -5.60
CA VAL A 10 18.23 -1.81 -6.89
C VAL A 10 16.74 -1.54 -7.09
N PRO A 11 16.35 -0.28 -7.36
CA PRO A 11 14.97 0.05 -7.63
C PRO A 11 14.43 -0.72 -8.83
N VAL A 12 13.33 -1.44 -8.64
CA VAL A 12 12.59 -2.04 -9.74
C VAL A 12 11.38 -1.17 -10.05
N GLU A 13 11.30 -0.73 -11.30
CA GLU A 13 10.10 -0.15 -11.88
C GLU A 13 9.33 -1.27 -12.59
N SER A 14 8.14 -1.58 -12.08
CA SER A 14 7.16 -2.39 -12.78
C SER A 14 5.85 -1.61 -12.85
N ILE A 15 5.28 -1.56 -14.05
CA ILE A 15 3.97 -0.95 -14.32
C ILE A 15 3.07 -2.07 -14.80
N ASP A 16 2.54 -2.84 -13.86
CA ASP A 16 1.52 -3.84 -14.12
C ASP A 16 0.14 -3.18 -13.96
N VAL A 17 -0.42 -2.62 -15.05
CA VAL A 17 -1.83 -2.19 -15.06
C VAL A 17 -2.70 -3.41 -15.35
N VAL A 18 -2.72 -4.34 -14.40
CA VAL A 18 -3.70 -5.43 -14.41
C VAL A 18 -4.91 -4.91 -13.63
N ALA A 19 -6.11 -4.98 -14.22
CA ALA A 19 -7.33 -4.71 -13.46
C ALA A 19 -7.28 -5.57 -12.19
N PRO A 20 -7.43 -5.00 -10.99
CA PRO A 20 -7.36 -5.81 -9.78
C PRO A 20 -8.38 -6.92 -9.94
N GLU A 21 -7.96 -8.16 -9.68
CA GLU A 21 -8.91 -9.23 -9.43
C GLU A 21 -9.97 -8.68 -8.45
N ARG A 22 -11.24 -9.01 -8.69
CA ARG A 22 -12.38 -8.45 -7.95
C ARG A 22 -12.20 -8.55 -6.43
N GLU A 23 -11.35 -9.49 -6.01
CA GLU A 23 -10.73 -9.63 -4.70
C GLU A 23 -9.20 -9.68 -4.89
N PRO A 24 -8.37 -8.99 -4.09
CA PRO A 24 -6.93 -9.15 -4.15
C PRO A 24 -6.55 -10.62 -3.90
N GLY A 25 -5.84 -11.24 -4.85
CA GLY A 25 -5.31 -12.58 -4.70
C GLY A 25 -4.44 -12.73 -3.45
N ALA A 26 -4.31 -13.97 -2.96
CA ALA A 26 -3.75 -14.33 -1.65
C ALA A 26 -2.39 -13.71 -1.25
N GLY A 27 -1.60 -13.19 -2.19
CA GLY A 27 -0.28 -12.59 -1.94
C GLY A 27 -0.06 -11.17 -2.47
N ARG A 28 -1.05 -10.52 -3.10
CA ARG A 28 -0.85 -9.20 -3.73
C ARG A 28 -1.78 -8.14 -3.14
N SER A 29 -1.17 -7.14 -2.51
CA SER A 29 -1.84 -5.89 -2.15
C SER A 29 -1.99 -5.02 -3.40
N GLY A 30 -3.08 -4.27 -3.49
CA GLY A 30 -3.39 -3.41 -4.62
C GLY A 30 -3.91 -2.05 -4.17
N LEU A 31 -4.06 -1.16 -5.14
CA LEU A 31 -4.60 0.18 -4.95
C LEU A 31 -5.84 0.34 -5.81
N ARG A 32 -6.94 0.79 -5.23
CA ARG A 32 -8.10 1.24 -5.97
C ARG A 32 -8.23 2.75 -5.87
N LEU A 33 -8.24 3.40 -7.02
CA LEU A 33 -8.45 4.83 -7.17
C LEU A 33 -9.82 5.07 -7.78
N VAL A 34 -10.69 5.78 -7.07
CA VAL A 34 -12.01 6.16 -7.58
C VAL A 34 -12.01 7.67 -7.79
N ARG A 35 -12.08 8.09 -9.05
CA ARG A 35 -12.14 9.51 -9.42
C ARG A 35 -13.56 10.05 -9.17
N ALA A 36 -13.65 11.25 -8.63
CA ALA A 36 -14.88 12.02 -8.50
C ALA A 36 -14.59 13.50 -8.84
N ASP A 37 -15.64 14.32 -8.95
CA ASP A 37 -15.56 15.69 -9.45
C ASP A 37 -14.54 16.58 -8.71
N LYS A 38 -14.32 16.33 -7.41
CA LYS A 38 -13.45 17.16 -6.56
C LYS A 38 -12.17 16.47 -6.10
N GLY A 39 -11.87 15.26 -6.59
CA GLY A 39 -10.67 14.55 -6.16
C GLY A 39 -10.66 13.06 -6.45
N VAL A 40 -9.81 12.35 -5.71
CA VAL A 40 -9.62 10.91 -5.82
C VAL A 40 -9.83 10.28 -4.45
N ARG A 41 -10.66 9.24 -4.40
CA ARG A 41 -10.75 8.35 -3.26
C ARG A 41 -9.74 7.23 -3.42
N VAL A 42 -8.88 7.11 -2.41
CA VAL A 42 -7.77 6.16 -2.34
C VAL A 42 -8.16 5.00 -1.42
N GLU A 43 -8.18 3.79 -1.94
CA GLU A 43 -8.48 2.57 -1.19
C GLU A 43 -7.32 1.57 -1.30
N LEU A 44 -6.73 1.23 -0.15
CA LEU A 44 -5.68 0.23 -0.08
C LEU A 44 -6.29 -1.17 0.09
N LEU A 45 -6.15 -2.01 -0.94
CA LEU A 45 -6.60 -3.40 -0.96
C LEU A 45 -5.45 -4.27 -0.44
N LEU A 46 -5.62 -4.92 0.70
CA LEU A 46 -4.58 -5.78 1.28
C LEU A 46 -4.93 -7.25 1.02
N ALA A 47 -3.90 -8.08 0.82
CA ALA A 47 -4.06 -9.52 0.87
C ALA A 47 -4.63 -9.95 2.24
N ARG A 48 -5.70 -10.76 2.24
CA ARG A 48 -6.50 -11.06 3.45
C ARG A 48 -5.80 -11.89 4.52
N HIS A 49 -4.61 -12.42 4.26
CA HIS A 49 -4.00 -13.51 5.04
C HIS A 49 -2.64 -13.15 5.64
N GLY A 50 -2.59 -12.07 6.44
CA GLY A 50 -1.38 -11.65 7.15
C GLY A 50 -1.68 -11.12 8.55
N ALA A 51 -0.74 -11.32 9.47
CA ALA A 51 -0.76 -10.67 10.78
C ALA A 51 -0.15 -9.24 10.67
N PRO A 52 -0.57 -8.26 11.48
CA PRO A 52 -1.68 -8.35 12.43
C PRO A 52 -3.03 -8.39 11.71
N GLY A 53 -3.97 -9.12 12.31
CA GLY A 53 -5.37 -9.02 11.92
C GLY A 53 -5.86 -7.58 12.08
N ARG A 54 -6.67 -7.11 11.12
CA ARG A 54 -7.21 -5.75 11.11
C ARG A 54 -8.73 -5.83 11.11
N ASP A 55 -9.32 -5.82 12.30
CA ASP A 55 -10.77 -5.93 12.48
C ASP A 55 -11.52 -4.71 11.92
N ARG A 56 -10.85 -3.55 11.87
CA ARG A 56 -11.40 -2.31 11.31
C ARG A 56 -10.34 -1.58 10.51
N ARG A 57 -10.54 -1.51 9.19
CA ARG A 57 -9.75 -0.71 8.27
C ARG A 57 -10.30 0.72 8.20
N PRO A 58 -9.46 1.75 7.98
CA PRO A 58 -9.94 3.06 7.55
C PRO A 58 -10.76 2.93 6.26
N PRO A 59 -11.86 3.68 6.10
CA PRO A 59 -12.51 3.79 4.79
C PRO A 59 -11.55 4.45 3.79
N GLY A 60 -11.89 4.38 2.49
CA GLY A 60 -11.10 5.07 1.46
C GLY A 60 -10.88 6.55 1.78
N VAL A 61 -9.66 7.03 1.58
CA VAL A 61 -9.24 8.40 1.90
C VAL A 61 -9.48 9.30 0.71
N TRP A 62 -10.17 10.42 0.90
CA TRP A 62 -10.35 11.43 -0.14
C TRP A 62 -9.17 12.40 -0.20
N LEU A 63 -8.66 12.63 -1.41
CA LEU A 63 -7.64 13.61 -1.73
C LEU A 63 -8.12 14.56 -2.82
N GLY A 64 -8.09 15.86 -2.54
CA GLY A 64 -8.26 16.92 -3.53
C GLY A 64 -6.94 17.29 -4.22
N PRO A 65 -6.99 18.13 -5.27
CA PRO A 65 -5.79 18.66 -5.92
C PRO A 65 -4.84 19.35 -4.93
N GLY A 66 -3.54 19.10 -5.05
CA GLY A 66 -2.51 19.64 -4.17
C GLY A 66 -2.41 18.95 -2.80
N GLN A 67 -3.32 18.02 -2.49
CA GLN A 67 -3.21 17.17 -1.31
C GLN A 67 -2.41 15.93 -1.61
N TRP A 68 -1.69 15.43 -0.60
CA TRP A 68 -1.03 14.15 -0.68
C TRP A 68 -1.20 13.32 0.59
N LEU A 69 -1.06 12.01 0.41
CA LEU A 69 -1.27 10.97 1.40
C LEU A 69 0.02 10.22 1.64
N ARG A 70 0.32 9.95 2.92
CA ARG A 70 1.22 8.89 3.36
C ARG A 70 0.40 7.81 4.05
N TRP A 71 0.40 6.59 3.51
CA TRP A 71 -0.25 5.44 4.12
C TRP A 71 0.78 4.36 4.42
N GLN A 72 0.91 3.97 5.69
CA GLN A 72 1.87 2.97 6.14
C GLN A 72 1.15 1.72 6.63
N VAL A 73 1.64 0.54 6.25
CA VAL A 73 1.05 -0.74 6.64
C VAL A 73 2.13 -1.81 6.72
N ASN A 74 1.99 -2.76 7.65
CA ASN A 74 2.90 -3.90 7.77
C ASN A 74 2.16 -5.24 7.81
N TYR A 75 2.82 -6.30 7.36
CA TYR A 75 2.25 -7.63 7.46
C TYR A 75 3.31 -8.71 7.58
N ARG A 76 2.96 -9.74 8.35
CA ARG A 76 3.63 -11.03 8.39
C ARG A 76 2.73 -12.05 7.73
N MET A 77 3.17 -12.57 6.60
CA MET A 77 2.52 -13.67 5.90
C MET A 77 3.17 -14.96 6.33
N SER A 78 2.37 -15.92 6.79
CA SER A 78 2.80 -17.29 7.09
C SER A 78 1.80 -18.22 6.42
N TRP A 79 2.23 -18.89 5.36
CA TRP A 79 1.38 -19.79 4.59
C TRP A 79 2.01 -21.18 4.53
N PRO A 80 1.22 -22.26 4.56
CA PRO A 80 1.72 -23.62 4.28
C PRO A 80 2.41 -23.73 2.90
N VAL A 81 2.05 -22.82 1.98
CA VAL A 81 2.53 -22.77 0.58
C VAL A 81 3.83 -21.96 0.41
N ILE A 82 4.22 -21.11 1.37
CA ILE A 82 5.52 -20.45 1.33
C ILE A 82 6.58 -21.45 1.84
N GLU A 83 7.11 -22.24 0.91
CA GLU A 83 8.36 -23.01 0.99
C GLU A 83 8.73 -23.52 2.40
N GLY A 84 7.94 -24.44 2.95
CA GLY A 84 8.31 -25.18 4.16
C GLY A 84 8.09 -24.44 5.49
N GLY A 85 7.08 -23.55 5.56
CA GLY A 85 6.74 -22.84 6.79
C GLY A 85 7.57 -21.57 7.03
N ARG A 86 8.20 -21.05 5.97
CA ARG A 86 8.86 -19.75 6.01
C ARG A 86 7.81 -18.64 6.19
N TRP A 87 8.19 -17.62 6.92
CA TRP A 87 7.42 -16.40 7.07
C TRP A 87 8.06 -15.29 6.22
N GLU A 88 7.23 -14.40 5.69
CA GLU A 88 7.65 -13.17 5.02
C GLU A 88 7.12 -11.97 5.80
N TYR A 89 7.99 -11.01 6.08
CA TYR A 89 7.60 -9.71 6.61
C TYR A 89 7.69 -8.66 5.50
N ARG A 90 6.64 -7.84 5.36
CA ARG A 90 6.64 -6.72 4.42
C ARG A 90 6.12 -5.43 5.06
N GLN A 91 6.96 -4.41 4.92
CA GLN A 91 6.79 -2.97 5.16
C GLN A 91 6.31 -2.15 3.97
N ASP A 92 5.03 -1.79 3.81
CA ASP A 92 4.62 -0.90 2.70
C ASP A 92 4.39 0.55 3.15
N THR A 93 4.84 1.50 2.32
CA THR A 93 4.50 2.92 2.41
C THR A 93 4.01 3.40 1.05
N LEU A 94 2.77 3.86 1.00
CA LEU A 94 2.17 4.51 -0.17
C LEU A 94 2.23 6.02 0.01
N ASN A 95 2.95 6.68 -0.88
CA ASN A 95 2.91 8.14 -1.05
C ASN A 95 2.13 8.45 -2.32
N LEU A 96 1.03 9.20 -2.22
CA LEU A 96 0.17 9.53 -3.37
C LEU A 96 -0.25 11.00 -3.32
N ALA A 97 -0.01 11.73 -4.40
CA ALA A 97 -0.46 13.11 -4.59
C ALA A 97 -1.47 13.19 -5.74
N VAL A 98 -2.38 14.16 -5.67
CA VAL A 98 -3.37 14.43 -6.73
C VAL A 98 -3.08 15.78 -7.39
N GLY A 99 -2.86 15.76 -8.70
CA GLY A 99 -2.52 16.95 -9.49
C GLY A 99 -1.00 17.14 -9.63
N PRO A 100 -0.56 18.30 -10.15
CA PRO A 100 0.85 18.64 -10.20
C PRO A 100 1.46 18.57 -8.80
N ALA A 101 2.55 17.83 -8.65
CA ALA A 101 3.25 17.67 -7.40
C ALA A 101 4.75 17.86 -7.62
N ASP A 102 5.38 18.61 -6.72
CA ASP A 102 6.83 18.67 -6.60
C ASP A 102 7.35 17.28 -6.19
N PRO A 103 8.37 16.69 -6.84
CA PRO A 103 8.99 15.46 -6.38
C PRO A 103 9.45 15.50 -4.91
N GLU A 104 9.81 16.68 -4.39
CA GLU A 104 10.22 16.86 -3.00
C GLU A 104 9.04 16.91 -2.02
N LEU A 105 7.80 16.99 -2.51
CA LEU A 105 6.58 17.05 -1.69
C LEU A 105 6.52 15.93 -0.64
N PHE A 106 7.00 14.74 -1.01
CA PHE A 106 6.95 13.56 -0.15
C PHE A 106 7.97 13.56 0.99
N PHE A 107 8.90 14.51 1.05
CA PHE A 107 9.79 14.69 2.19
C PHE A 107 9.16 15.53 3.31
N GLY A 108 8.09 16.26 3.01
CA GLY A 108 7.38 17.10 3.96
C GLY A 108 6.34 16.36 4.81
N GLU A 109 5.48 17.14 5.46
CA GLU A 109 4.34 16.65 6.22
C GLU A 109 3.17 16.29 5.29
N PRO A 110 2.60 15.09 5.38
CA PRO A 110 1.44 14.70 4.58
C PRO A 110 0.18 15.49 4.94
N THR A 111 -0.60 15.85 3.91
CA THR A 111 -1.94 16.40 4.14
C THR A 111 -2.85 15.36 4.80
N ARG A 112 -2.64 14.08 4.47
CA ARG A 112 -3.34 12.93 5.06
C ARG A 112 -2.33 11.87 5.47
N HIS A 113 -2.32 11.50 6.74
CA HIS A 113 -1.52 10.39 7.24
C HIS A 113 -2.44 9.27 7.71
N VAL A 114 -2.17 8.05 7.24
CA VAL A 114 -2.81 6.83 7.74
C VAL A 114 -1.73 5.87 8.19
N ASP A 115 -1.74 5.53 9.48
CA ASP A 115 -0.86 4.51 10.04
C ASP A 115 -1.68 3.26 10.39
N GLU A 116 -1.57 2.25 9.54
CA GLU A 116 -2.11 0.91 9.76
C GLU A 116 -1.02 -0.08 10.18
N ARG A 117 0.16 0.39 10.59
CA ARG A 117 1.17 -0.50 11.17
C ARG A 117 0.66 -0.99 12.53
N GLY A 118 0.82 -2.29 12.77
CA GLY A 118 0.45 -2.89 14.04
C GLY A 118 1.53 -3.85 14.54
N PHE A 119 1.48 -4.12 15.84
CA PHE A 119 2.40 -5.05 16.47
C PHE A 119 2.13 -6.48 15.99
N LEU A 120 3.21 -7.15 15.59
CA LEU A 120 3.20 -8.59 15.39
C LEU A 120 3.32 -9.25 16.76
N ARG A 121 2.30 -10.01 17.14
CA ARG A 121 2.35 -10.88 18.32
C ARG A 121 2.77 -12.29 17.91
#